data_AF-A0A7C5ZHI6-F1
#
_entry.id   AF-A0A7C5ZHI6-F1
#
_cell.length_a   1.000
_cell.length_b   1.000
_cell.length_c   1.000
_cell.angle_alpha   90.00
_cell.angle_beta   90.00
_cell.angle_gamma   90.00
#
_symmetry.space_group_name_H-M   'P 1'
#
loop_
_entity.id
_entity.type
_entity.pdbx_description
1 polymer ?
#
loop_
_entity_poly.entity_id
_entity_poly.type
_entity_poly.pdbx_seq_one_letter_code
_entity_poly.pdbx_strand_id
1 'polypeptide(L)'
;GTPLLEIVTEPDLSSARQVATFAQELQKLVQFLGVSEGQMQLGHMRFEPNINVHITDQDGNVHKTAITEIKNLNSFSVLERATDYEIRRQIQQWEQTGSLGQRSTRGWDESSGTTFLQREKEQAHDYRYFPDPDLMPVEVSEQWLAELRWRVGELPAARRRRYVEALGLSPADAAILAGDRATGDFFEATIAAGASPRRAGNLVINVLATIANERGVKIPELAVDASRVAKVAAMIDANQIAAASALPLLRELSHTAEDVETTAQRLGLVQSSDTAAIDAAIDAVLAQNPKPVQDYKSGKQAAMGALVGLVMKSTRGLNPKLVQQRLKARLDST
;
A
#
# COMPACT_ATOMS: atom_id res chain seq x y z
N GLY A 1 17.20 2.56 -31.49
CA GLY A 1 17.58 2.04 -30.16
C GLY A 1 16.34 1.75 -29.34
N THR A 2 16.49 1.22 -28.12
CA THR A 2 15.38 1.10 -27.17
C THR A 2 14.89 2.50 -26.75
N PRO A 3 13.58 2.78 -26.70
CA PRO A 3 13.07 4.07 -26.24
C PRO A 3 13.51 4.39 -24.80
N LEU A 4 13.94 5.63 -24.56
CA LEU A 4 14.34 6.13 -23.25
C LEU A 4 13.67 7.47 -22.98
N LEU A 5 13.35 7.73 -21.72
CA LEU A 5 12.88 9.01 -21.22
C LEU A 5 13.83 9.48 -20.12
N GLU A 6 14.47 10.62 -20.34
CA GLU A 6 15.30 11.27 -19.32
C GLU A 6 14.47 12.29 -18.55
N ILE A 7 14.46 12.16 -17.22
CA ILE A 7 13.76 13.07 -16.32
C ILE A 7 14.80 13.74 -15.45
N VAL A 8 15.06 15.03 -15.71
CA VAL A 8 15.93 15.87 -14.90
C VAL A 8 15.07 16.67 -13.94
N THR A 9 15.32 16.53 -12.64
CA THR A 9 14.62 17.31 -11.61
C THR A 9 15.34 18.62 -11.33
N GLU A 10 14.60 19.61 -10.86
CA GLU A 10 15.20 20.74 -10.14
C GLU A 10 15.89 20.24 -8.84
N PRO A 11 16.90 20.95 -8.32
CA PRO A 11 17.68 20.55 -7.15
C PRO A 11 16.94 20.82 -5.81
N ASP A 12 15.68 20.36 -5.69
CA ASP A 12 14.80 20.64 -4.55
C ASP A 12 14.86 19.58 -3.42
N LEU A 13 15.61 18.50 -3.63
CA LEU A 13 15.74 17.39 -2.69
C LEU A 13 16.88 17.67 -1.70
N SER A 14 16.58 17.72 -0.40
CA SER A 14 17.51 18.15 0.65
C SER A 14 18.00 17.03 1.58
N SER A 15 17.61 15.79 1.35
CA SER A 15 18.09 14.64 2.13
C SER A 15 18.11 13.35 1.33
N ALA A 16 18.98 12.41 1.72
CA ALA A 16 19.04 11.08 1.14
C ALA A 16 17.68 10.36 1.17
N ARG A 17 16.93 10.51 2.27
CA ARG A 17 15.58 9.95 2.41
C ARG A 17 14.60 10.54 1.39
N GLN A 18 14.65 11.85 1.15
CA GLN A 18 13.81 12.49 0.13
C GLN A 18 14.17 11.98 -1.28
N VAL A 19 15.47 11.82 -1.59
CA VAL A 19 15.93 11.25 -2.87
C VAL A 19 15.37 9.84 -3.08
N ALA A 20 15.47 8.97 -2.07
CA ALA A 20 14.93 7.61 -2.15
C ALA A 20 13.40 7.60 -2.29
N THR A 21 12.70 8.45 -1.53
CA THR A 21 11.24 8.57 -1.58
C THR A 21 10.78 9.07 -2.95
N PHE A 22 11.45 10.08 -3.51
CA PHE A 22 11.18 10.58 -4.86
C PHE A 22 11.34 9.48 -5.91
N ALA A 23 12.46 8.75 -5.86
CA ALA A 23 12.74 7.66 -6.78
C ALA A 23 11.67 6.55 -6.71
N GLN A 24 11.21 6.20 -5.51
CA GLN A 24 10.13 5.24 -5.30
C GLN A 24 8.78 5.74 -5.82
N GLU A 25 8.43 7.00 -5.60
CA GLU A 25 7.18 7.57 -6.13
C GLU A 25 7.21 7.69 -7.66
N LEU A 26 8.37 8.00 -8.25
CA LEU A 26 8.54 8.00 -9.69
C LEU A 26 8.39 6.59 -10.28
N GLN A 27 8.94 5.57 -9.62
CA GLN A 27 8.75 4.17 -10.00
C GLN A 27 7.26 3.79 -9.99
N LYS A 28 6.54 4.11 -8.91
CA LYS A 28 5.10 3.84 -8.81
C LYS A 28 4.32 4.55 -9.91
N LEU A 29 4.68 5.79 -10.23
CA LEU A 29 4.03 6.56 -11.29
C LEU A 29 4.20 5.90 -12.66
N VAL A 30 5.43 5.52 -13.05
CA VAL A 30 5.65 4.90 -14.37
C VAL A 30 5.03 3.50 -14.48
N GLN A 31 5.03 2.75 -13.37
CA GLN A 31 4.35 1.45 -13.29
C GLN A 31 2.83 1.61 -13.41
N PHE A 32 2.26 2.59 -12.71
CA PHE A 32 0.83 2.88 -12.79
C PHE A 32 0.38 3.31 -14.19
N LEU A 33 1.21 4.12 -14.87
CA LEU A 33 0.98 4.54 -16.26
C LEU A 33 1.18 3.40 -17.27
N GLY A 34 1.81 2.29 -16.87
CA GLY A 34 2.12 1.16 -17.75
C GLY A 34 3.19 1.46 -18.80
N VAL A 35 3.99 2.51 -18.61
CA VAL A 35 5.03 2.94 -19.57
C VAL A 35 6.38 2.27 -19.31
N SER A 36 6.61 1.76 -18.11
CA SER A 36 7.80 0.99 -17.73
C SER A 36 7.49 0.12 -16.51
N GLU A 37 8.11 -1.05 -16.42
CA GLU A 37 8.05 -1.86 -15.19
C GLU A 37 8.90 -1.28 -14.06
N GLY A 38 9.77 -0.29 -14.35
CA GLY A 38 10.54 0.43 -13.33
C GLY A 38 11.55 -0.42 -12.55
N GLN A 39 11.89 -1.62 -13.01
CA GLN A 39 12.84 -2.51 -12.33
C GLN A 39 14.28 -2.04 -12.52
N MET A 40 14.91 -1.56 -11.44
CA MET A 40 16.30 -1.07 -11.49
C MET A 40 17.30 -2.18 -11.83
N GLN A 41 17.10 -3.39 -11.31
CA GLN A 41 18.00 -4.54 -11.53
C GLN A 41 18.04 -4.99 -13.00
N LEU A 42 16.93 -4.81 -13.73
CA LEU A 42 16.83 -5.08 -15.17
C LEU A 42 17.22 -3.87 -16.02
N GLY A 43 17.61 -2.76 -15.39
CA GLY A 43 18.00 -1.53 -16.08
C GLY A 43 16.84 -0.74 -16.69
N HIS A 44 15.58 -1.05 -16.33
CA HIS A 44 14.39 -0.33 -16.80
C HIS A 44 14.30 1.10 -16.26
N MET A 45 14.97 1.35 -15.13
CA MET A 45 15.03 2.64 -14.45
C MET A 45 16.42 2.83 -13.85
N ARG A 46 17.00 4.02 -14.02
CA ARG A 46 18.35 4.38 -13.57
C ARG A 46 18.29 5.74 -12.89
N PHE A 47 19.08 5.89 -11.82
CA PHE A 47 19.19 7.14 -11.07
C PHE A 47 20.64 7.53 -10.94
N GLU A 48 20.94 8.79 -11.22
CA GLU A 48 22.25 9.40 -11.07
C GLU A 48 22.11 10.68 -10.21
N PRO A 49 22.18 10.57 -8.86
CA PRO A 49 22.03 11.73 -8.00
C PRO A 49 23.22 12.67 -8.17
N ASN A 50 22.93 13.96 -8.26
CA ASN A 50 23.90 15.04 -8.27
C ASN A 50 23.85 15.74 -6.92
N ILE A 51 24.93 15.69 -6.16
CA ILE A 51 24.96 16.05 -4.74
C ILE A 51 25.97 17.17 -4.51
N ASN A 52 25.50 18.24 -3.88
CA ASN A 52 26.32 19.21 -3.20
C ASN A 52 25.68 19.53 -1.83
N VAL A 53 26.47 20.09 -0.93
CA VAL A 53 26.04 20.51 0.40
C VAL A 53 26.23 22.01 0.56
N HIS A 54 25.31 22.63 1.28
CA HIS A 54 25.44 24.02 1.72
C HIS A 54 25.95 24.01 3.16
N ILE A 55 27.10 24.63 3.39
CA ILE A 55 27.77 24.66 4.69
C ILE A 55 27.79 26.10 5.19
N THR A 56 27.21 26.34 6.36
CA THR A 56 27.29 27.65 7.01
C THR A 56 28.49 27.66 7.96
N ASP A 57 29.43 28.57 7.76
CA ASP A 57 30.59 28.73 8.64
C ASP A 57 30.24 29.48 9.95
N GLN A 58 31.24 29.65 10.81
CA GLN A 58 31.07 30.31 12.12
C GLN A 58 30.70 31.80 11.99
N ASP A 59 31.02 32.43 10.87
CA ASP A 59 30.72 33.82 10.57
C ASP A 59 29.35 33.99 9.87
N GLY A 60 28.65 32.88 9.61
CA GLY A 60 27.34 32.86 8.96
C GLY A 60 27.38 32.86 7.44
N ASN A 61 28.54 32.72 6.80
CA ASN A 61 28.63 32.63 5.35
C ASN A 61 28.27 31.22 4.86
N VAL A 62 27.51 31.16 3.76
CA VAL A 62 27.08 29.89 3.15
C VAL A 62 28.01 29.53 2.00
N HIS A 63 28.72 28.42 2.16
CA HIS A 63 29.57 27.82 1.15
C HIS A 63 28.86 26.67 0.47
N LYS A 64 29.06 26.51 -0.85
CA LYS A 64 28.48 25.41 -1.63
C LYS A 64 29.61 24.51 -2.12
N THR A 65 29.56 23.23 -1.77
CA THR A 65 30.53 22.27 -2.31
C THR A 65 30.31 22.04 -3.80
N ALA A 66 31.34 21.54 -4.47
CA ALA A 66 31.24 21.14 -5.86
C ALA A 66 30.30 19.93 -6.02
N ILE A 67 29.60 19.88 -7.15
CA ILE A 67 28.65 18.80 -7.44
C ILE A 67 29.39 17.48 -7.69
N THR A 68 29.01 16.45 -6.93
CA THR A 68 29.37 15.05 -7.19
C THR A 68 28.20 14.32 -7.82
N GLU A 69 28.40 13.74 -8.99
CA GLU A 69 27.49 12.80 -9.64
C GLU A 69 27.83 11.37 -9.20
N ILE A 70 26.88 10.63 -8.62
CA ILE A 70 27.10 9.22 -8.25
C ILE A 70 26.53 8.29 -9.33
N LYS A 71 27.32 7.29 -9.74
CA LYS A 71 26.92 6.25 -10.69
C LYS A 71 26.91 4.86 -10.05
N ASN A 72 26.34 3.90 -10.79
CA ASN A 72 26.24 2.48 -10.43
C ASN A 72 25.36 2.20 -9.20
N LEU A 73 24.14 2.72 -9.21
CA LEU A 73 23.16 2.57 -8.14
C LEU A 73 22.05 1.60 -8.58
N ASN A 74 22.02 0.41 -7.96
CA ASN A 74 21.19 -0.71 -8.42
C ASN A 74 19.90 -0.91 -7.59
N SER A 75 19.69 -0.14 -6.53
CA SER A 75 18.47 -0.17 -5.73
C SER A 75 18.21 1.17 -5.04
N PHE A 76 16.98 1.38 -4.55
CA PHE A 76 16.64 2.58 -3.77
C PHE A 76 17.42 2.68 -2.45
N SER A 77 17.69 1.54 -1.79
CA SER A 77 18.51 1.51 -0.56
C SER A 77 19.97 1.89 -0.85
N VAL A 78 20.49 1.46 -2.00
CA VAL A 78 21.82 1.87 -2.48
C VAL A 78 21.85 3.36 -2.79
N LEU A 79 20.84 3.87 -3.49
CA LEU A 79 20.69 5.30 -3.78
C LEU A 79 20.67 6.15 -2.50
N GLU A 80 19.91 5.74 -1.49
CA GLU A 80 19.85 6.43 -0.19
C GLU A 80 21.21 6.43 0.51
N ARG A 81 21.81 5.25 0.70
CA ARG A 81 23.11 5.11 1.39
C ARG A 81 24.23 5.84 0.68
N ALA A 82 24.29 5.76 -0.64
CA ALA A 82 25.30 6.45 -1.44
C ALA A 82 25.15 7.97 -1.32
N THR A 83 23.91 8.47 -1.34
CA THR A 83 23.63 9.89 -1.14
C THR A 83 24.04 10.36 0.25
N ASP A 84 23.66 9.61 1.29
CA ASP A 84 24.01 9.93 2.68
C ASP A 84 25.52 9.88 2.94
N TYR A 85 26.21 8.89 2.38
CA TYR A 85 27.67 8.81 2.45
C TYR A 85 28.33 10.02 1.80
N GLU A 86 27.89 10.40 0.60
CA GLU A 86 28.49 11.51 -0.14
C GLU A 86 28.25 12.86 0.55
N ILE A 87 27.08 13.07 1.15
CA ILE A 87 26.80 14.24 2.00
C ILE A 87 27.83 14.31 3.13
N ARG A 88 28.00 13.21 3.89
CA ARG A 88 28.96 13.15 5.00
C ARG A 88 30.40 13.34 4.54
N ARG A 89 30.78 12.73 3.41
CA ARG A 89 32.12 12.85 2.82
C ARG A 89 32.45 14.30 2.46
N GLN A 90 31.52 15.02 1.84
CA GLN A 90 31.72 16.42 1.45
C GLN A 90 31.86 17.33 2.67
N ILE A 91 31.04 17.11 3.71
CA ILE A 91 31.16 17.84 4.99
C ILE A 91 32.52 17.56 5.65
N GLN A 92 32.90 16.29 5.76
CA GLN A 92 34.17 15.91 6.37
C GLN A 92 35.38 16.48 5.61
N GLN A 93 35.32 16.49 4.27
CA GLN A 93 36.36 17.11 3.45
C GLN A 93 36.50 18.61 3.75
N TRP A 94 35.37 19.32 3.85
CA TRP A 94 35.37 20.73 4.23
C TRP A 94 35.95 20.95 5.62
N GLU A 95 35.50 20.20 6.63
CA GLU A 95 35.97 20.33 8.02
C GLU A 95 37.48 20.07 8.17
N GLN A 96 38.03 19.16 7.39
CA GLN A 96 39.45 18.78 7.46
C GLN A 96 40.37 19.70 6.65
N THR A 97 39.89 20.21 5.51
CA THR A 97 40.77 20.87 4.51
C THR A 97 40.35 22.29 4.15
N GLY A 98 39.14 22.73 4.50
CA GLY A 98 38.53 23.96 3.98
C GLY A 98 38.26 23.93 2.48
N SER A 99 38.38 22.77 1.82
CA SER A 99 38.15 22.63 0.39
C SER A 99 36.69 22.35 0.08
N LEU A 100 36.14 23.03 -0.92
CA LEU A 100 34.82 22.76 -1.49
C LEU A 100 34.82 21.61 -2.49
N GLY A 101 35.98 21.03 -2.78
CA GLY A 101 36.16 19.97 -3.77
C GLY A 101 36.06 20.46 -5.22
N GLN A 102 36.09 19.51 -6.14
CA GLN A 102 35.91 19.75 -7.58
C GLN A 102 34.73 18.93 -8.10
N ARG A 103 34.14 19.38 -9.21
CA ARG A 103 33.05 18.65 -9.84
C ARG A 103 33.55 17.28 -10.25
N SER A 104 32.88 16.22 -9.82
CA SER A 104 33.37 14.86 -10.03
C SER A 104 32.25 13.87 -10.35
N THR A 105 32.63 12.77 -10.97
CA THR A 105 31.80 11.57 -11.05
C THR A 105 32.42 10.52 -10.14
N ARG A 106 31.61 9.92 -9.27
CA ARG A 106 32.00 8.87 -8.34
C ARG A 106 31.17 7.61 -8.56
N GLY A 107 31.76 6.46 -8.29
CA GLY A 107 31.05 5.18 -8.26
C GLY A 107 30.73 4.79 -6.82
N TRP A 108 29.65 4.03 -6.64
CA TRP A 108 29.35 3.38 -5.36
C TRP A 108 29.99 1.98 -5.31
N ASP A 109 30.67 1.68 -4.21
CA ASP A 109 31.14 0.35 -3.86
C ASP A 109 30.29 -0.22 -2.72
N GLU A 110 29.51 -1.25 -3.04
CA GLU A 110 28.60 -1.92 -2.11
C GLU A 110 29.34 -2.64 -0.97
N SER A 111 30.55 -3.15 -1.23
CA SER A 111 31.29 -3.96 -0.27
C SER A 111 31.85 -3.12 0.87
N SER A 112 32.40 -1.94 0.55
CA SER A 112 32.92 -0.99 1.53
C SER A 112 31.86 -0.02 2.04
N GLY A 113 30.75 0.15 1.31
CA GLY A 113 29.73 1.15 1.62
C GLY A 113 30.24 2.58 1.42
N THR A 114 31.12 2.79 0.43
CA THR A 114 31.77 4.08 0.17
C THR A 114 31.68 4.49 -1.30
N THR A 115 31.91 5.78 -1.58
CA THR A 115 32.07 6.29 -2.94
C THR A 115 33.54 6.41 -3.34
N PHE A 116 33.90 5.90 -4.52
CA PHE A 116 35.24 6.03 -5.09
C PHE A 116 35.24 7.01 -6.26
N LEU A 117 36.33 7.78 -6.40
CA LEU A 117 36.49 8.73 -7.50
C LEU A 117 36.66 7.98 -8.82
N GLN A 118 35.83 8.31 -9.83
CA GLN A 118 36.00 7.79 -11.19
C GLN A 118 36.70 8.81 -12.08
N ARG A 119 36.23 10.06 -12.06
CA ARG A 119 36.80 11.16 -12.83
C ARG A 119 36.52 12.51 -12.18
N GLU A 120 37.47 13.43 -12.33
CA GLU A 120 37.28 14.86 -12.05
C GLU A 120 36.89 15.55 -13.36
N LYS A 121 35.92 16.45 -13.31
CA LYS A 121 35.44 17.20 -14.48
C LYS A 121 36.17 18.54 -14.53
N GLU A 122 37.25 18.60 -15.30
CA GLU A 122 38.02 19.83 -15.51
C GLU A 122 37.33 20.80 -16.50
N GLN A 123 36.54 20.30 -17.45
CA GLN A 123 35.78 21.10 -18.43
C GLN A 123 34.41 20.46 -18.74
N ALA A 124 33.41 21.27 -19.12
CA ALA A 124 32.12 20.76 -19.60
C ALA A 124 32.31 20.08 -20.97
N HIS A 125 31.73 18.89 -21.17
CA HIS A 125 31.79 18.20 -22.45
C HIS A 125 31.00 18.99 -23.52
N ASP A 126 31.66 19.30 -24.64
CA ASP A 126 31.00 19.86 -25.81
C ASP A 126 30.32 18.73 -26.61
N TYR A 127 29.03 18.53 -26.34
CA TYR A 127 28.22 17.53 -27.03
C TYR A 127 27.81 17.95 -28.45
N ARG A 128 28.09 19.20 -28.86
CA ARG A 128 27.77 19.74 -30.19
C ARG A 128 26.32 19.40 -30.62
N TYR A 129 25.36 19.67 -29.74
CA TYR A 129 23.94 19.44 -30.05
C TYR A 129 23.51 20.25 -31.28
N PHE A 130 22.87 19.58 -32.23
CA PHE A 130 22.18 20.20 -33.37
C PHE A 130 20.90 19.42 -33.67
N PRO A 131 19.88 20.05 -34.27
CA PRO A 131 18.65 19.36 -34.67
C PRO A 131 18.95 18.22 -35.64
N ASP A 132 18.39 17.04 -35.37
CA ASP A 132 18.53 15.89 -36.25
C ASP A 132 17.83 16.17 -37.59
N PRO A 133 18.55 16.24 -38.73
CA PRO A 133 17.96 16.57 -40.02
C PRO A 133 17.10 15.45 -40.59
N ASP A 134 17.26 14.21 -40.10
CA ASP A 134 16.51 13.05 -40.57
C ASP A 134 15.14 12.92 -39.89
N LEU A 135 14.91 13.67 -38.80
CA LEU A 135 13.67 13.65 -38.03
C LEU A 135 12.87 14.94 -38.21
N MET A 136 11.62 14.80 -38.64
CA MET A 136 10.70 15.93 -38.68
C MET A 136 10.26 16.33 -37.26
N PRO A 137 10.05 17.64 -37.00
CA PRO A 137 9.49 18.10 -35.74
C PRO A 137 8.17 17.38 -35.42
N VAL A 138 8.03 16.95 -34.16
CA VAL A 138 6.79 16.36 -33.67
C VAL A 138 5.89 17.49 -33.16
N GLU A 139 4.74 17.69 -33.82
CA GLU A 139 3.72 18.63 -33.37
C GLU A 139 2.70 17.94 -32.46
N VAL A 140 2.52 18.50 -31.26
CA VAL A 140 1.58 17.99 -30.27
C VAL A 140 0.31 18.85 -30.30
N SER A 141 -0.77 18.32 -30.86
CA SER A 141 -2.05 19.05 -30.96
C SER A 141 -2.84 19.02 -29.65
N GLU A 142 -3.70 20.02 -29.45
CA GLU A 142 -4.62 20.08 -28.29
C GLU A 142 -5.55 18.85 -28.22
N GLN A 143 -5.99 18.35 -29.38
CA GLN A 143 -6.79 17.14 -29.45
C GLN A 143 -5.98 15.93 -28.92
N TRP A 144 -4.74 15.77 -29.38
CA TRP A 144 -3.90 14.66 -28.92
C TRP A 144 -3.61 14.76 -27.41
N LEU A 145 -3.36 15.97 -26.89
CA LEU A 145 -3.20 16.20 -25.46
C LEU A 145 -4.46 15.85 -24.66
N ALA A 146 -5.65 16.21 -25.15
CA ALA A 146 -6.91 15.89 -24.49
C ALA A 146 -7.14 14.38 -24.43
N GLU A 147 -6.87 13.65 -25.52
CA GLU A 147 -6.95 12.20 -25.58
C GLU A 147 -5.98 11.53 -24.58
N LEU A 148 -4.74 12.02 -24.49
CA LEU A 148 -3.76 11.52 -23.53
C LEU A 148 -4.19 11.76 -22.08
N ARG A 149 -4.69 12.96 -21.76
CA ARG A 149 -5.21 13.28 -20.42
C ARG A 149 -6.34 12.35 -20.00
N TRP A 150 -7.27 12.06 -20.92
CA TRP A 150 -8.36 11.13 -20.66
C TRP A 150 -7.87 9.70 -20.40
N ARG A 151 -6.88 9.21 -21.16
CA ARG A 151 -6.29 7.87 -20.98
C ARG A 151 -5.51 7.70 -19.68
N VAL A 152 -4.77 8.75 -19.29
CA VAL A 152 -3.99 8.78 -18.04
C VAL A 152 -4.93 8.73 -16.83
N GLY A 153 -6.01 9.51 -16.85
CA GLY A 153 -6.98 9.54 -15.77
C GLY A 153 -6.39 10.07 -14.45
N GLU A 154 -6.89 9.54 -13.33
CA GLU A 154 -6.44 9.94 -12.01
C GLU A 154 -5.11 9.27 -11.63
N LEU A 155 -4.12 10.09 -11.27
CA LEU A 155 -2.79 9.62 -10.87
C LEU A 155 -2.79 9.03 -9.44
N PRO A 156 -1.82 8.15 -9.10
CA PRO A 156 -1.75 7.49 -7.80
C PRO A 156 -1.82 8.44 -6.59
N ALA A 157 -1.10 9.56 -6.65
CA ALA A 157 -1.06 10.53 -5.55
C ALA A 157 -2.41 11.21 -5.33
N ALA A 158 -3.12 11.57 -6.41
CA ALA A 158 -4.46 12.14 -6.34
C ALA A 158 -5.46 11.11 -5.82
N ARG A 159 -5.39 9.88 -6.34
CA ARG A 159 -6.23 8.75 -5.92
C ARG A 159 -6.07 8.44 -4.42
N ARG A 160 -4.83 8.37 -3.92
CA ARG A 160 -4.54 8.22 -2.48
C ARG A 160 -5.20 9.32 -1.64
N ARG A 161 -5.07 10.57 -2.07
CA ARG A 161 -5.66 11.71 -1.36
C ARG A 161 -7.17 11.59 -1.30
N ARG A 162 -7.81 11.28 -2.43
CA ARG A 162 -9.26 11.05 -2.51
C ARG A 162 -9.72 9.90 -1.62
N TYR A 163 -8.97 8.81 -1.55
CA TYR A 163 -9.29 7.69 -0.66
C TYR A 163 -9.28 8.08 0.82
N VAL A 164 -8.39 8.97 1.24
CA VAL A 164 -8.37 9.48 2.61
C VAL A 164 -9.50 10.49 2.82
N GLU A 165 -9.57 11.54 1.99
CA GLU A 165 -10.44 12.69 2.20
C GLU A 165 -11.92 12.38 1.93
N ALA A 166 -12.22 11.66 0.84
CA ALA A 166 -13.59 11.38 0.41
C ALA A 166 -14.11 10.03 0.92
N LEU A 167 -13.23 9.03 1.09
CA LEU A 167 -13.64 7.68 1.52
C LEU A 167 -13.32 7.35 2.99
N GLY A 168 -12.61 8.23 3.70
CA GLY A 168 -12.30 8.07 5.12
C GLY A 168 -11.36 6.90 5.43
N LEU A 169 -10.55 6.47 4.46
CA LEU A 169 -9.55 5.42 4.68
C LEU A 169 -8.34 5.94 5.44
N SER A 170 -7.64 5.03 6.12
CA SER A 170 -6.35 5.38 6.72
C SER A 170 -5.32 5.70 5.62
N PRO A 171 -4.33 6.59 5.88
CA PRO A 171 -3.27 6.86 4.91
C PRO A 171 -2.51 5.60 4.46
N ALA A 172 -2.37 4.61 5.35
CA ALA A 172 -1.72 3.34 5.04
C ALA A 172 -2.56 2.51 4.06
N ASP A 173 -3.86 2.33 4.33
CA ASP A 173 -4.76 1.58 3.44
C ASP A 173 -4.89 2.25 2.08
N ALA A 174 -5.01 3.59 2.06
CA ALA A 174 -5.07 4.37 0.83
C ALA A 174 -3.81 4.18 -0.01
N ALA A 175 -2.63 4.15 0.62
CA ALA A 175 -1.35 3.94 -0.07
C ALA A 175 -1.25 2.56 -0.72
N ILE A 176 -1.76 1.52 -0.07
CA ILE A 176 -1.79 0.16 -0.62
C ILE A 176 -2.75 0.09 -1.81
N LEU A 177 -3.99 0.55 -1.63
CA LEU A 177 -5.05 0.43 -2.65
C LEU A 177 -4.78 1.25 -3.91
N ALA A 178 -4.08 2.39 -3.80
CA ALA A 178 -3.73 3.22 -4.94
C ALA A 178 -2.30 2.99 -5.44
N GLY A 179 -1.58 2.00 -4.91
CA GLY A 179 -0.21 1.68 -5.32
C GLY A 179 -0.12 1.02 -6.70
N ASP A 180 -1.14 0.24 -7.05
CA ASP A 180 -1.31 -0.41 -8.34
C ASP A 180 -2.66 -0.04 -8.95
N ARG A 181 -2.69 0.23 -10.25
CA ARG A 181 -3.91 0.62 -10.97
C ARG A 181 -4.97 -0.46 -10.88
N ALA A 182 -4.60 -1.72 -11.08
CA ALA A 182 -5.57 -2.81 -11.19
C ALA A 182 -6.23 -3.12 -9.84
N THR A 183 -5.48 -3.08 -8.75
CA THR A 183 -5.98 -3.18 -7.36
C THR A 183 -6.89 -2.01 -7.02
N GLY A 184 -6.50 -0.78 -7.38
CA GLY A 184 -7.32 0.41 -7.16
C GLY A 184 -8.65 0.37 -7.93
N ASP A 185 -8.60 -0.03 -9.20
CA ASP A 185 -9.78 -0.18 -10.05
C ASP A 185 -10.72 -1.28 -9.50
N PHE A 186 -10.16 -2.41 -9.04
CA PHE A 186 -10.93 -3.49 -8.41
C PHE A 186 -11.61 -3.04 -7.11
N PHE A 187 -10.89 -2.28 -6.27
CA PHE A 187 -11.43 -1.71 -5.04
C PHE A 187 -12.59 -0.74 -5.31
N GLU A 188 -12.43 0.17 -6.27
CA GLU A 188 -13.49 1.10 -6.66
C GLU A 188 -14.69 0.39 -7.28
N ALA A 189 -14.46 -0.64 -8.09
CA ALA A 189 -15.54 -1.48 -8.62
C ALA A 189 -16.30 -2.21 -7.48
N THR A 190 -15.60 -2.61 -6.42
CA THR A 190 -16.22 -3.25 -5.24
C THR A 190 -17.10 -2.26 -4.48
N ILE A 191 -16.67 -1.00 -4.36
CA ILE A 191 -17.50 0.08 -3.79
C ILE A 191 -18.71 0.36 -4.69
N ALA A 192 -18.50 0.48 -5.99
CA ALA A 192 -19.57 0.72 -6.97
C ALA A 192 -20.63 -0.39 -6.95
N ALA A 193 -20.24 -1.63 -6.61
CA ALA A 193 -21.14 -2.76 -6.41
C ALA A 193 -21.87 -2.77 -5.04
N GLY A 194 -21.65 -1.76 -4.19
CA GLY A 194 -22.43 -1.52 -2.96
C GLY A 194 -21.69 -1.77 -1.64
N ALA A 195 -20.41 -2.13 -1.66
CA ALA A 195 -19.64 -2.29 -0.43
C ALA A 195 -19.26 -0.93 0.18
N SER A 196 -19.26 -0.82 1.51
CA SER A 196 -18.69 0.36 2.17
C SER A 196 -17.17 0.44 1.91
N PRO A 197 -16.58 1.65 1.74
CA PRO A 197 -15.16 1.78 1.42
C PRO A 197 -14.24 1.08 2.43
N ARG A 198 -14.56 1.19 3.73
CA ARG A 198 -13.79 0.53 4.79
C ARG A 198 -13.84 -1.00 4.67
N ARG A 199 -15.01 -1.57 4.36
CA ARG A 199 -15.19 -3.03 4.21
C ARG A 199 -14.49 -3.52 2.94
N ALA A 200 -14.69 -2.84 1.81
CA ALA A 200 -14.04 -3.17 0.55
C ALA A 200 -12.51 -3.13 0.71
N GLY A 201 -11.97 -2.07 1.31
CA GLY A 201 -10.54 -1.93 1.55
C GLY A 201 -9.99 -3.06 2.41
N ASN A 202 -10.66 -3.41 3.51
CA ASN A 202 -10.24 -4.53 4.36
C ASN A 202 -10.23 -5.88 3.62
N LEU A 203 -11.25 -6.17 2.81
CA LEU A 203 -11.33 -7.40 2.03
C LEU A 203 -10.25 -7.46 0.95
N VAL A 204 -9.99 -6.37 0.25
CA VAL A 204 -8.94 -6.31 -0.79
C VAL A 204 -7.56 -6.44 -0.17
N ILE A 205 -7.23 -5.61 0.83
CA ILE A 205 -5.90 -5.53 1.44
C ILE A 205 -5.54 -6.79 2.23
N ASN A 206 -6.49 -7.40 2.95
CA ASN A 206 -6.17 -8.50 3.87
C ASN A 206 -6.62 -9.85 3.35
N VAL A 207 -7.79 -9.95 2.71
CA VAL A 207 -8.36 -11.24 2.32
C VAL A 207 -7.91 -11.64 0.92
N LEU A 208 -8.20 -10.81 -0.08
CA LEU A 208 -7.82 -11.10 -1.46
C LEU A 208 -6.30 -11.09 -1.64
N ALA A 209 -5.58 -10.14 -1.03
CA ALA A 209 -4.12 -10.14 -1.06
C ALA A 209 -3.52 -11.44 -0.48
N THR A 210 -4.10 -11.99 0.59
CA THR A 210 -3.67 -13.28 1.15
C THR A 210 -3.85 -14.41 0.13
N ILE A 211 -5.02 -14.51 -0.50
CA ILE A 211 -5.31 -15.56 -1.51
C ILE A 211 -4.42 -15.39 -2.74
N ALA A 212 -4.21 -14.15 -3.19
CA ALA A 212 -3.34 -13.80 -4.31
C ALA A 212 -1.89 -14.22 -4.04
N ASN A 213 -1.36 -13.89 -2.86
CA ASN A 213 -0.01 -14.27 -2.43
C ASN A 213 0.17 -15.79 -2.30
N GLU A 214 -0.83 -16.51 -1.74
CA GLU A 214 -0.82 -17.98 -1.66
C GLU A 214 -0.71 -18.64 -3.04
N ARG A 215 -1.23 -17.98 -4.09
CA ARG A 215 -1.23 -18.47 -5.48
C ARG A 215 -0.13 -17.90 -6.35
N GLY A 216 0.59 -16.87 -5.90
CA GLY A 216 1.56 -16.14 -6.71
C GLY A 216 0.94 -15.38 -7.89
N VAL A 217 -0.30 -14.89 -7.74
CA VAL A 217 -1.04 -14.15 -8.78
C VAL A 217 -1.41 -12.75 -8.28
N LYS A 218 -1.87 -11.86 -9.16
CA LYS A 218 -2.42 -10.55 -8.75
C LYS A 218 -3.89 -10.66 -8.34
N ILE A 219 -4.38 -9.67 -7.59
CA ILE A 219 -5.80 -9.63 -7.15
C ILE A 219 -6.80 -9.74 -8.32
N PRO A 220 -6.65 -9.02 -9.44
CA PRO A 220 -7.56 -9.15 -10.58
C PRO A 220 -7.50 -10.52 -11.29
N GLU A 221 -6.47 -11.33 -11.03
CA GLU A 221 -6.31 -12.67 -11.58
C GLU A 221 -6.97 -13.73 -10.68
N LEU A 222 -7.41 -13.35 -9.48
CA LEU A 222 -8.34 -14.16 -8.71
C LEU A 222 -9.66 -14.17 -9.47
N ALA A 223 -10.18 -15.36 -9.79
CA ALA A 223 -11.45 -15.56 -10.50
C ALA A 223 -12.68 -15.18 -9.65
N VAL A 224 -12.63 -14.03 -8.97
CA VAL A 224 -13.67 -13.44 -8.14
C VAL A 224 -13.84 -11.99 -8.58
N ASP A 225 -15.00 -11.68 -9.14
CA ASP A 225 -15.32 -10.31 -9.52
C ASP A 225 -15.66 -9.42 -8.30
N ALA A 226 -15.61 -8.12 -8.53
CA ALA A 226 -15.92 -7.10 -7.53
C ALA A 226 -17.35 -7.20 -6.95
N SER A 227 -18.31 -7.70 -7.73
CA SER A 227 -19.71 -7.83 -7.29
C SER A 227 -19.88 -8.94 -6.25
N ARG A 228 -19.17 -10.05 -6.41
CA ARG A 228 -19.13 -11.15 -5.44
C ARG A 228 -18.45 -10.71 -4.15
N VAL A 229 -17.38 -9.93 -4.24
CA VAL A 229 -16.73 -9.34 -3.06
C VAL A 229 -17.66 -8.37 -2.34
N ALA A 230 -18.41 -7.53 -3.08
CA ALA A 230 -19.39 -6.63 -2.48
C ALA A 230 -20.56 -7.39 -1.81
N LYS A 231 -20.95 -8.53 -2.37
CA LYS A 231 -21.96 -9.40 -1.76
C LYS A 231 -21.47 -10.03 -0.46
N VAL A 232 -20.22 -10.51 -0.42
CA VAL A 232 -19.57 -10.97 0.82
C VAL A 232 -19.53 -9.83 1.85
N ALA A 233 -19.15 -8.63 1.44
CA ALA A 233 -19.18 -7.43 2.30
C ALA A 233 -20.57 -7.20 2.91
N ALA A 234 -21.62 -7.23 2.09
CA ALA A 234 -23.00 -7.06 2.53
C ALA A 234 -23.45 -8.14 3.53
N MET A 235 -23.10 -9.41 3.29
CA MET A 235 -23.42 -10.50 4.22
C MET A 235 -22.73 -10.32 5.58
N ILE A 236 -21.49 -9.80 5.60
CA ILE A 236 -20.81 -9.52 6.87
C ILE A 236 -21.45 -8.33 7.59
N ASP A 237 -21.78 -7.26 6.86
CA ASP A 237 -22.43 -6.07 7.44
C ASP A 237 -23.82 -6.39 7.99
N ALA A 238 -24.55 -7.28 7.33
CA ALA A 238 -25.83 -7.85 7.79
C ALA A 238 -25.67 -8.85 8.96
N ASN A 239 -24.44 -9.18 9.38
CA ASN A 239 -24.12 -10.23 10.36
C ASN A 239 -24.73 -11.60 9.98
N GLN A 240 -24.85 -11.89 8.68
CA GLN A 240 -25.21 -13.20 8.15
C GLN A 240 -24.01 -14.14 8.16
N ILE A 241 -22.78 -13.62 8.08
CA ILE A 241 -21.54 -14.36 8.26
C ILE A 241 -20.60 -13.58 9.19
N ALA A 242 -19.72 -14.29 9.90
CA ALA A 242 -18.65 -13.64 10.66
C ALA A 242 -17.62 -13.01 9.71
N ALA A 243 -16.96 -11.92 10.13
CA ALA A 243 -15.87 -11.33 9.35
C ALA A 243 -14.72 -12.32 9.07
N ALA A 244 -14.42 -13.21 10.03
CA ALA A 244 -13.42 -14.26 9.86
C ALA A 244 -13.79 -15.29 8.78
N SER A 245 -15.08 -15.42 8.44
CA SER A 245 -15.56 -16.31 7.39
C SER A 245 -15.30 -15.78 5.98
N ALA A 246 -14.89 -14.51 5.83
CA ALA A 246 -14.63 -13.90 4.53
C ALA A 246 -13.50 -14.62 3.77
N LEU A 247 -12.43 -15.00 4.48
CA LEU A 247 -11.28 -15.68 3.88
C LEU A 247 -11.62 -17.06 3.30
N PRO A 248 -12.19 -18.02 4.08
CA PRO A 248 -12.57 -19.31 3.51
C PRO A 248 -13.63 -19.18 2.41
N LEU A 249 -14.57 -18.23 2.53
CA LEU A 249 -15.58 -18.00 1.50
C LEU A 249 -14.98 -17.47 0.19
N LEU A 250 -14.21 -16.38 0.23
CA LEU A 250 -13.59 -15.82 -0.98
C LEU A 250 -12.55 -16.76 -1.60
N ARG A 251 -11.86 -17.56 -0.77
CA ARG A 251 -10.97 -18.61 -1.26
C ARG A 251 -11.73 -19.65 -2.08
N GLU A 252 -12.87 -20.13 -1.57
CA GLU A 252 -13.71 -21.06 -2.33
C GLU A 252 -14.28 -20.42 -3.60
N LEU A 253 -14.84 -19.21 -3.50
CA LEU A 253 -15.41 -18.48 -4.64
C LEU A 253 -14.39 -18.22 -5.75
N SER A 254 -13.10 -18.16 -5.44
CA SER A 254 -12.03 -18.02 -6.43
C SER A 254 -11.66 -19.32 -7.16
N HIS A 255 -12.36 -20.42 -6.88
CA HIS A 255 -12.26 -21.70 -7.57
C HIS A 255 -13.59 -22.13 -8.24
N THR A 256 -14.70 -21.47 -7.92
CA THR A 256 -16.04 -21.85 -8.40
C THR A 256 -16.80 -20.65 -8.98
N ALA A 257 -17.69 -20.92 -9.93
CA ALA A 257 -18.65 -19.94 -10.45
C ALA A 257 -19.96 -19.91 -9.64
N GLU A 258 -20.07 -20.72 -8.58
CA GLU A 258 -21.23 -20.76 -7.68
C GLU A 258 -21.49 -19.39 -7.03
N ASP A 259 -22.76 -19.10 -6.75
CA ASP A 259 -23.15 -17.86 -6.09
C ASP A 259 -22.70 -17.82 -4.62
N VAL A 260 -22.55 -16.60 -4.09
CA VAL A 260 -21.94 -16.34 -2.79
C VAL A 260 -22.71 -17.00 -1.65
N GLU A 261 -24.04 -16.95 -1.66
CA GLU A 261 -24.89 -17.50 -0.61
C GLU A 261 -24.89 -19.01 -0.62
N THR A 262 -25.01 -19.64 -1.78
CA THR A 262 -24.96 -21.11 -1.88
C THR A 262 -23.61 -21.64 -1.40
N THR A 263 -22.51 -20.99 -1.80
CA THR A 263 -21.17 -21.34 -1.29
C THR A 263 -21.07 -21.14 0.23
N ALA A 264 -21.58 -20.02 0.78
CA ALA A 264 -21.56 -19.77 2.22
C ALA A 264 -22.38 -20.80 3.02
N GLN A 265 -23.54 -21.21 2.50
CA GLN A 265 -24.38 -22.25 3.10
C GLN A 265 -23.70 -23.61 3.08
N ARG A 266 -23.14 -24.01 1.93
CA ARG A 266 -22.42 -25.27 1.76
C ARG A 266 -21.21 -25.38 2.70
N LEU A 267 -20.49 -24.27 2.89
CA LEU A 267 -19.37 -24.19 3.84
C LEU A 267 -19.81 -24.06 5.31
N GLY A 268 -21.11 -23.97 5.60
CA GLY A 268 -21.64 -23.82 6.96
C GLY A 268 -21.24 -22.49 7.62
N LEU A 269 -21.02 -21.44 6.84
CA LEU A 269 -20.53 -20.14 7.31
C LEU A 269 -21.67 -19.19 7.70
N VAL A 270 -22.90 -19.48 7.26
CA VAL A 270 -24.10 -18.70 7.56
C VAL A 270 -24.42 -18.80 9.05
N GLN A 271 -24.56 -17.65 9.70
CA GLN A 271 -24.94 -17.53 11.09
C GLN A 271 -26.45 -17.73 11.23
N SER A 272 -26.85 -18.55 12.20
CA SER A 272 -28.25 -18.71 12.55
C SER A 272 -28.78 -17.47 13.26
N SER A 273 -29.87 -16.93 12.73
CA SER A 273 -30.70 -15.90 13.37
C SER A 273 -31.94 -16.49 14.05
N ASP A 274 -32.05 -17.83 14.15
CA ASP A 274 -33.17 -18.48 14.82
C ASP A 274 -33.15 -18.14 16.31
N THR A 275 -34.14 -17.33 16.69
CA THR A 275 -34.21 -16.82 18.04
C THR A 275 -34.55 -17.90 19.06
N ALA A 276 -35.30 -18.93 18.68
CA ALA A 276 -35.68 -19.99 19.60
C ALA A 276 -34.48 -20.90 19.94
N ALA A 277 -33.68 -21.24 18.93
CA ALA A 277 -32.47 -22.05 19.13
C ALA A 277 -31.44 -21.35 20.02
N ILE A 278 -31.27 -20.03 19.86
CA ILE A 278 -30.37 -19.22 20.70
C ILE A 278 -30.87 -19.16 22.15
N ASP A 279 -32.17 -18.97 22.38
CA ASP A 279 -32.71 -18.93 23.75
C ASP A 279 -32.54 -20.27 24.46
N ALA A 280 -32.82 -21.38 23.76
CA ALA A 280 -32.62 -22.72 24.31
C ALA A 280 -31.15 -22.97 24.69
N ALA A 281 -30.20 -22.52 23.86
CA ALA A 281 -28.78 -22.61 24.16
C ALA A 281 -28.36 -21.73 25.35
N ILE A 282 -28.93 -20.52 25.47
CA ILE A 282 -28.72 -19.62 26.62
C ILE A 282 -29.23 -20.29 27.90
N ASP A 283 -30.47 -20.79 27.90
CA ASP A 283 -31.09 -21.41 29.08
C ASP A 283 -30.28 -22.63 29.55
N ALA A 284 -29.80 -23.46 28.62
CA ALA A 284 -28.93 -24.59 28.93
C ALA A 284 -27.59 -24.17 29.57
N VAL A 285 -26.96 -23.11 29.05
CA VAL A 285 -25.68 -22.61 29.59
C VAL A 285 -25.87 -21.98 30.97
N LEU A 286 -26.94 -21.21 31.17
CA LEU A 286 -27.28 -20.61 32.47
C LEU A 286 -27.53 -21.68 33.53
N ALA A 287 -28.25 -22.75 33.18
CA ALA A 287 -28.51 -23.87 34.09
C ALA A 287 -27.23 -24.64 34.46
N GLN A 288 -26.32 -24.85 33.50
CA GLN A 288 -25.09 -25.62 33.72
C GLN A 288 -23.97 -24.82 34.40
N ASN A 289 -24.05 -23.48 34.41
CA ASN A 289 -22.97 -22.62 34.87
C ASN A 289 -23.46 -21.56 35.88
N PRO A 290 -23.91 -21.97 37.08
CA PRO A 290 -24.50 -21.05 38.07
C PRO A 290 -23.48 -20.04 38.64
N LYS A 291 -22.19 -20.38 38.69
CA LYS A 291 -21.15 -19.52 39.25
C LYS A 291 -20.93 -18.24 38.43
N PRO A 292 -20.71 -18.29 37.09
CA PRO A 292 -20.69 -17.10 36.25
C PRO A 292 -21.96 -16.23 36.33
N VAL A 293 -23.13 -16.85 36.53
CA VAL A 293 -24.40 -16.11 36.70
C VAL A 293 -24.38 -15.28 37.98
N GLN A 294 -23.95 -15.86 39.11
CA GLN A 294 -23.80 -15.13 40.37
C GLN A 294 -22.71 -14.03 40.29
N ASP A 295 -21.60 -14.31 39.62
CA ASP A 295 -20.55 -13.31 39.39
C ASP A 295 -21.08 -12.10 38.59
N TYR A 296 -21.92 -12.31 37.57
CA TYR A 296 -22.58 -11.21 36.87
C TYR A 296 -23.55 -10.43 37.77
N LYS A 297 -24.42 -11.13 38.52
CA LYS A 297 -25.37 -10.49 39.45
C LYS A 297 -24.68 -9.71 40.59
N SER A 298 -23.48 -10.10 40.98
CA SER A 298 -22.65 -9.37 41.96
C SER A 298 -21.88 -8.18 41.36
N GLY A 299 -22.10 -7.84 40.09
CA GLY A 299 -21.56 -6.66 39.43
C GLY A 299 -20.27 -6.89 38.63
N LYS A 300 -19.76 -8.14 38.53
CA LYS A 300 -18.57 -8.44 37.73
C LYS A 300 -18.92 -8.55 36.25
N GLN A 301 -18.81 -7.43 35.52
CA GLN A 301 -19.11 -7.35 34.09
C GLN A 301 -18.31 -8.35 33.23
N ALA A 302 -17.12 -8.78 33.66
CA ALA A 302 -16.32 -9.79 32.97
C ALA A 302 -17.03 -11.16 32.83
N ALA A 303 -17.97 -11.48 33.72
CA ALA A 303 -18.74 -12.73 33.67
C ALA A 303 -19.66 -12.82 32.43
N MET A 304 -20.11 -11.67 31.89
CA MET A 304 -20.88 -11.63 30.65
C MET A 304 -20.07 -12.20 29.47
N GLY A 305 -18.80 -11.80 29.34
CA GLY A 305 -17.92 -12.29 28.27
C GLY A 305 -17.68 -13.80 28.36
N ALA A 306 -17.53 -14.33 29.58
CA ALA A 306 -17.37 -15.77 29.81
C ALA A 306 -18.63 -16.56 29.42
N LEU A 307 -19.83 -16.07 29.80
CA LEU A 307 -21.10 -16.70 29.44
C LEU A 307 -21.36 -16.64 27.93
N VAL A 308 -21.09 -15.52 27.26
CA VAL A 308 -21.15 -15.43 25.79
C VAL A 308 -20.23 -16.46 25.15
N GLY A 309 -18.99 -16.61 25.64
CA GLY A 309 -18.05 -17.62 25.16
C GLY A 309 -18.56 -19.06 25.31
N LEU A 310 -19.25 -19.37 26.41
CA LEU A 310 -19.83 -20.69 26.65
C LEU A 310 -21.01 -20.99 25.71
N VAL A 311 -21.92 -20.03 25.50
CA VAL A 311 -23.02 -20.15 24.52
C VAL A 311 -22.50 -20.30 23.10
N MET A 312 -21.47 -19.54 22.75
CA MET A 312 -20.81 -19.63 21.44
C MET A 312 -20.08 -20.96 21.23
N LYS A 313 -19.68 -21.66 22.30
CA LYS A 313 -18.98 -22.95 22.22
C LYS A 313 -19.95 -24.13 22.12
N SER A 314 -21.14 -24.02 22.73
CA SER A 314 -22.16 -25.07 22.71
C SER A 314 -22.88 -25.17 21.36
N THR A 315 -22.87 -24.09 20.55
CA THR A 315 -23.60 -24.03 19.28
C THR A 315 -22.73 -23.40 18.20
N ARG A 316 -22.62 -24.04 17.02
CA ARG A 316 -21.89 -23.48 15.88
C ARG A 316 -22.76 -22.44 15.15
N GLY A 317 -22.13 -21.34 14.72
CA GLY A 317 -22.77 -20.36 13.84
C GLY A 317 -23.76 -19.40 14.52
N LEU A 318 -23.73 -19.20 15.84
CA LEU A 318 -24.56 -18.17 16.46
C LEU A 318 -23.97 -16.76 16.23
N ASN A 319 -24.85 -15.77 16.07
CA ASN A 319 -24.46 -14.37 15.98
C ASN A 319 -24.06 -13.83 17.37
N PRO A 320 -22.78 -13.44 17.61
CA PRO A 320 -22.31 -13.04 18.94
C PRO A 320 -23.04 -11.82 19.52
N LYS A 321 -23.42 -10.85 18.67
CA LYS A 321 -24.15 -9.66 19.12
C LYS A 321 -25.55 -10.01 19.59
N LEU A 322 -26.23 -10.88 18.85
CA LEU A 322 -27.58 -11.34 19.19
C LEU A 322 -27.58 -12.18 20.47
N VAL A 323 -26.58 -13.07 20.62
CA VAL A 323 -26.36 -13.84 21.86
C VAL A 323 -26.13 -12.90 23.04
N GLN A 324 -25.23 -11.92 22.92
CA GLN A 324 -24.94 -10.98 23.99
C GLN A 324 -26.18 -10.16 24.39
N GLN A 325 -26.95 -9.65 23.42
CA GLN A 325 -28.17 -8.89 23.69
C GLN A 325 -29.20 -9.72 24.46
N ARG A 326 -29.45 -10.97 24.05
CA ARG A 326 -30.49 -11.78 24.67
C ARG A 326 -30.07 -12.46 25.95
N LEU A 327 -28.80 -12.82 26.08
CA LEU A 327 -28.23 -13.26 27.34
C LEU A 327 -28.34 -12.15 28.40
N LYS A 328 -28.05 -10.89 28.02
CA LYS A 328 -28.24 -9.73 28.90
C LYS A 328 -29.71 -9.56 29.30
N ALA A 329 -30.63 -9.58 28.33
CA ALA A 329 -32.06 -9.48 28.62
C ALA A 329 -32.55 -10.57 29.58
N ARG A 330 -32.07 -11.82 29.43
CA ARG A 330 -32.40 -12.93 30.32
C ARG A 330 -31.83 -12.74 31.73
N LEU A 331 -30.57 -12.36 31.85
CA LEU A 331 -29.92 -12.13 33.14
C LEU A 331 -30.52 -10.94 33.90
N ASP A 332 -30.95 -9.89 33.19
CA ASP A 332 -31.57 -8.70 33.81
C ASP A 332 -33.05 -8.98 34.19
N SER A 333 -33.68 -10.00 33.59
CA SER A 333 -35.05 -10.45 33.92
C SER A 333 -35.14 -11.48 35.06
N THR A 334 -33.99 -11.96 35.57
CA THR A 334 -33.89 -13.02 36.59
C THR A 334 -33.25 -12.51 37.87
#